data_AF-A0A3R7QFJ8-F1
#
_entry.id   AF-A0A3R7QFJ8-F1
#
_cell.length_a   1.000
_cell.length_b   1.000
_cell.length_c   1.000
_cell.angle_alpha   90.00
_cell.angle_beta   90.00
_cell.angle_gamma   90.00
#
_symmetry.space_group_name_H-M   'P 1'
#
loop_
_entity.id
_entity.type
_entity.pdbx_description
1 polymer ?
#
loop_
_entity_poly.entity_id
_entity_poly.type
_entity_poly.pdbx_seq_one_letter_code
_entity_poly.pdbx_strand_id
1 'polypeptide(L)' 'MGLGLVGRKIGMTRVFNDEGASTPVTVVQVEPNRVTQVKKDDTDG' A
#
# COMPACT_ATOMS: atom_id res chain seq x y z
N MET A 1 -1.28 -5.69 15.36
CA MET A 1 -0.15 -4.95 14.76
C MET A 1 -0.36 -4.95 13.25
N GLY A 2 -0.50 -3.78 12.62
CA GLY A 2 -0.75 -3.69 11.18
C GLY A 2 0.43 -3.04 10.47
N LEU A 3 0.80 -3.55 9.30
CA LEU A 3 1.74 -2.90 8.40
C LEU A 3 0.97 -1.89 7.53
N GLY A 4 1.40 -0.64 7.52
CA GLY A 4 0.85 0.42 6.67
C GLY A 4 1.93 1.03 5.79
N LEU A 5 1.57 1.37 4.55
CA LEU A 5 2.43 2.05 3.58
C LEU A 5 1.67 3.21 2.95
N VAL A 6 2.41 4.24 2.55
CA VAL A 6 1.87 5.38 1.79
C VAL A 6 2.24 5.21 0.33
N GLY A 7 1.24 5.17 -0.54
CA GLY A 7 1.41 5.06 -1.98
C GLY A 7 0.44 5.92 -2.76
N ARG A 8 0.70 6.09 -4.06
CA ARG A 8 -0.16 6.81 -5.00
C ARG A 8 -0.92 5.84 -5.90
N LYS A 9 -2.24 6.03 -6.02
CA LYS A 9 -3.03 5.34 -7.05
C LYS A 9 -2.58 5.84 -8.42
N ILE A 10 -2.06 4.95 -9.26
CA ILE A 10 -1.59 5.29 -10.60
C ILE A 10 -2.50 4.78 -11.71
N GLY A 11 -3.39 3.84 -11.41
CA GLY A 11 -4.38 3.40 -12.38
C GLY A 11 -5.05 2.09 -12.01
N MET A 12 -5.72 1.52 -12.99
CA MET A 12 -6.36 0.22 -12.90
C MET A 12 -5.99 -0.61 -14.13
N THR A 13 -5.80 -1.90 -13.93
CA THR A 13 -5.49 -2.87 -14.99
C THR A 13 -6.09 -4.23 -14.63
N ARG A 14 -5.79 -5.28 -15.38
CA ARG A 14 -6.09 -6.67 -15.04
C ARG A 14 -4.84 -7.54 -15.03
N VAL A 15 -4.84 -8.55 -14.19
CA VAL A 15 -3.81 -9.60 -14.16
C VAL A 15 -4.47 -10.93 -14.45
N PHE A 16 -3.80 -11.77 -15.23
CA PHE A 16 -4.21 -13.15 -15.47
C PHE A 16 -3.44 -14.06 -14.51
N ASN A 17 -4.13 -14.97 -13.83
CA ASN A 17 -3.48 -16.02 -13.04
C ASN A 17 -3.10 -17.21 -13.93
N ASP A 18 -2.43 -18.21 -13.35
CA ASP A 18 -1.94 -19.40 -14.08
C ASP A 18 -3.08 -20.25 -14.67
N GLU A 19 -4.30 -20.11 -14.17
CA GLU A 19 -5.51 -20.77 -14.66
C GLU A 19 -6.20 -19.97 -15.79
N GLY A 20 -5.63 -18.81 -16.17
CA GLY A 20 -6.17 -17.93 -17.20
C GLY A 20 -7.31 -17.02 -16.74
N ALA A 21 -7.64 -16.98 -15.45
CA ALA A 21 -8.67 -16.11 -14.90
C ALA A 21 -8.18 -14.65 -14.82
N SER A 22 -9.01 -13.70 -15.27
CA SER A 22 -8.72 -12.27 -15.30
C SER A 22 -9.23 -11.56 -14.04
N THR A 23 -8.33 -11.04 -13.20
CA THR A 23 -8.68 -10.26 -12.01
C THR A 23 -8.41 -8.77 -12.23
N PRO A 24 -9.41 -7.87 -12.11
CA PRO A 24 -9.17 -6.43 -12.16
C PRO A 24 -8.49 -5.95 -10.87
N VAL A 25 -7.50 -5.07 -11.01
CA VAL A 25 -6.68 -4.58 -9.89
C VAL A 25 -6.47 -3.07 -9.98
N THR A 26 -6.29 -2.43 -8.82
CA THR A 26 -5.78 -1.07 -8.72
C THR A 26 -4.27 -1.12 -8.54
N VAL A 27 -3.54 -0.36 -9.36
CA VAL A 27 -2.09 -0.26 -9.24
C VAL A 27 -1.75 0.91 -8.31
N VAL A 28 -1.02 0.60 -7.24
CA VAL A 28 -0.53 1.57 -6.27
C VAL A 28 1.00 1.60 -6.37
N GLN A 29 1.56 2.77 -6.69
CA GLN A 29 3.00 2.98 -6.66
C GLN A 29 3.42 3.35 -5.24
N VAL A 30 4.42 2.64 -4.72
CA VAL A 30 5.00 2.88 -3.40
C VAL A 30 6.47 3.21 -3.58
N GLU A 31 6.85 4.42 -3.19
CA GLU A 31 8.25 4.82 -3.04
C GLU A 31 8.72 4.55 -1.60
N PRO A 32 10.05 4.52 -1.32
CA PRO A 32 10.54 4.35 0.04
C PRO A 32 9.93 5.38 1.00
N ASN A 33 9.14 4.91 1.97
CA ASN A 33 8.50 5.78 2.94
C ASN A 33 9.48 6.09 4.09
N ARG A 34 9.67 7.38 4.38
CA ARG A 34 10.41 7.83 5.56
C ARG A 34 9.47 7.97 6.75
N VAL A 35 9.78 7.31 7.86
CA VAL A 35 9.07 7.52 9.14
C VAL A 35 9.49 8.89 9.69
N THR A 36 8.52 9.78 9.89
CA THR A 36 8.76 11.15 10.40
C THR A 36 8.65 11.24 11.91
N GLN A 37 7.75 10.46 12.51
CA GLN A 37 7.53 10.41 13.95
C GLN A 37 7.04 9.02 14.35
N VAL A 38 7.49 8.56 15.53
CA VAL A 38 6.90 7.43 16.24
C VAL A 38 6.23 8.00 17.48
N LYS A 39 4.89 7.90 17.54
CA LYS A 39 4.11 8.41 18.68
C LYS A 39 4.21 7.47 19.89
N LYS A 40 4.17 8.05 21.08
CA LYS A 40 4.15 7.32 22.36
C LYS A 40 3.08 7.90 23.27
N ASP A 41 2.43 7.06 24.07
CA ASP A 41 1.34 7.49 24.96
C ASP A 41 1.79 8.61 25.93
N ASP A 42 2.99 8.49 26.52
CA ASP A 42 3.54 9.50 27.47
C ASP A 42 3.72 10.91 26.85
N THR A 43 4.02 11.01 25.55
CA THR A 43 4.30 12.29 24.88
C THR A 43 3.18 12.79 23.98
N ASP A 44 2.36 11.89 23.44
CA ASP A 44 1.36 12.18 22.42
C ASP A 44 -0.09 11.88 22.88
N GLY A 45 -0.29 11.31 24.08
CA GLY A 45 -1.60 11.05 24.70
C GLY A 45 -1.82 9.61 25.13
#